data_AF-A0A251RWV2-F1
#
_entry.id   AF-A0A251RWV2-F1
#
_cell.length_a   1.000
_cell.length_b   1.000
_cell.length_c   1.000
_cell.angle_alpha   90.00
_cell.angle_beta   90.00
_cell.angle_gamma   90.00
#
_symmetry.space_group_name_H-M   'P 1'
#
loop_
_entity.id
_entity.type
_entity.pdbx_description
1 polymer ?
#
loop_
_entity_poly.entity_id
_entity_poly.type
_entity_poly.pdbx_seq_one_letter_code
_entity_poly.pdbx_strand_id
1 'polypeptide(L)'
;MPTPPHIVPEWYFLPIHAILRSIPDKAGGVAAIAPVFICLLALPFFKSMYVRSSSFRPIHQGIFWLLLADRLLLGWIGCQPVEAPFVTIGQISPFVFFLFSCSLP
;
A
#
# COMPACT_ATOMS: atom_id res chain seq x y z
N MET A 1 -34.95 -7.02 -3.42
CA MET A 1 -33.88 -6.42 -4.22
C MET A 1 -32.63 -7.26 -4.05
N PRO A 2 -32.11 -7.91 -5.11
CA PRO A 2 -30.92 -8.76 -5.02
C PRO A 2 -29.64 -7.93 -5.05
N THR A 3 -28.75 -8.17 -4.10
CA THR A 3 -27.39 -7.61 -4.11
C THR A 3 -26.53 -8.34 -5.14
N PRO A 4 -25.68 -7.65 -5.92
CA PRO A 4 -24.75 -8.31 -6.83
C PRO A 4 -23.78 -9.23 -6.06
N PRO A 5 -23.39 -10.38 -6.62
CA PRO A 5 -22.49 -11.32 -5.96
C PRO A 5 -21.04 -10.80 -5.82
N HIS A 6 -20.67 -9.78 -6.60
CA HIS A 6 -19.35 -9.16 -6.57
C HIS A 6 -19.50 -7.64 -6.49
N ILE A 7 -19.23 -7.08 -5.31
CA ILE A 7 -19.29 -5.64 -5.05
C ILE A 7 -17.85 -5.14 -4.94
N VAL A 8 -17.41 -4.38 -5.93
CA VAL A 8 -16.05 -3.83 -5.99
C VAL A 8 -16.16 -2.32 -6.19
N PRO A 9 -15.35 -1.51 -5.48
CA PRO A 9 -15.33 -0.07 -5.68
C PRO A 9 -14.62 0.31 -7.00
N GLU A 10 -14.60 1.61 -7.29
CA GLU A 10 -13.87 2.13 -8.45
C GLU A 10 -12.36 1.87 -8.36
N TRP A 11 -11.70 1.83 -9.53
CA TRP A 11 -10.34 1.32 -9.69
C TRP A 11 -9.29 2.01 -8.81
N TYR A 12 -9.44 3.32 -8.56
CA TYR A 12 -8.51 4.09 -7.73
C TYR A 12 -8.67 3.83 -6.22
N PHE A 13 -9.79 3.25 -5.79
CA PHE A 13 -9.99 2.82 -4.40
C PHE A 13 -9.52 1.37 -4.15
N LEU A 14 -9.22 0.60 -5.20
CA LEU A 14 -8.82 -0.80 -5.09
C LEU A 14 -7.63 -1.04 -4.15
N PRO A 15 -6.56 -0.22 -4.13
CA PRO A 15 -5.43 -0.47 -3.25
C PRO A 15 -5.80 -0.34 -1.76
N ILE A 16 -6.65 0.64 -1.43
CA ILE A 16 -7.13 0.85 -0.06
C ILE A 16 -8.10 -0.27 0.33
N HIS A 17 -8.99 -0.64 -0.59
CA HIS A 17 -9.92 -1.76 -0.43
C HIS A 17 -9.19 -3.08 -0.20
N ALA A 18 -8.11 -3.35 -0.94
CA ALA A 18 -7.27 -4.53 -0.78
C ALA A 18 -6.61 -4.61 0.60
N ILE A 19 -6.13 -3.49 1.15
CA ILE A 19 -5.54 -3.47 2.50
C ILE A 19 -6.62 -3.73 3.55
N LEU A 20 -7.78 -3.04 3.44
CA LEU A 20 -8.88 -3.17 4.40
C LEU A 20 -9.40 -4.61 4.51
N ARG A 21 -9.57 -5.29 3.37
CA ARG A 21 -10.11 -6.66 3.32
C ARG A 21 -9.08 -7.75 3.65
N SER A 22 -7.79 -7.42 3.66
CA SER A 22 -6.72 -8.38 3.96
C SER A 22 -6.59 -8.65 5.46
N ILE A 23 -7.24 -7.84 6.30
CA ILE A 23 -7.29 -8.01 7.75
C ILE A 23 -8.68 -8.53 8.13
N PRO A 24 -8.77 -9.66 8.85
CA PRO A 24 -10.07 -10.29 9.16
C PRO A 24 -10.92 -9.49 10.16
N ASP A 25 -10.30 -8.59 10.94
CA ASP A 25 -10.99 -7.75 11.91
C ASP A 25 -11.41 -6.39 11.33
N LYS A 26 -12.63 -5.94 11.64
CA LYS A 26 -13.17 -4.66 11.14
C LYS A 26 -12.40 -3.45 11.68
N ALA A 27 -12.05 -3.46 12.96
CA ALA A 27 -11.30 -2.37 13.57
C ALA A 27 -9.83 -2.38 13.09
N GLY A 28 -9.24 -3.57 12.95
CA GLY A 28 -7.90 -3.77 12.40
C GLY A 28 -7.76 -3.28 10.95
N GLY A 29 -8.74 -3.57 10.09
CA GLY A 29 -8.77 -3.08 8.70
C GLY A 29 -8.78 -1.55 8.61
N VAL A 30 -9.60 -0.88 9.43
CA VAL A 30 -9.63 0.59 9.50
C VAL A 30 -8.32 1.13 10.09
N ALA A 31 -7.80 0.50 11.14
CA ALA A 31 -6.54 0.88 11.76
C ALA A 31 -5.35 0.74 10.79
N ALA A 32 -5.38 -0.21 9.85
CA ALA A 32 -4.33 -0.39 8.85
C ALA A 32 -4.33 0.66 7.73
N ILE A 33 -5.42 1.40 7.55
CA ILE A 33 -5.47 2.54 6.63
C ILE A 33 -4.75 3.75 7.24
N ALA A 34 -4.84 3.95 8.56
CA ALA A 34 -4.21 5.06 9.25
C ALA A 34 -2.70 5.21 8.98
N PRO A 35 -1.85 4.15 9.09
CA PRO A 35 -0.42 4.27 8.82
C PRO A 35 -0.12 4.65 7.36
N VAL A 36 -0.99 4.31 6.40
CA VAL A 36 -0.82 4.73 5.00
C VAL A 36 -0.86 6.26 4.89
N PHE A 37 -1.86 6.89 5.50
CA PHE A 37 -1.98 8.35 5.50
C PHE A 37 -0.95 9.03 6.39
N ILE A 38 -0.67 8.47 7.58
CA ILE A 38 0.33 9.02 8.51
C ILE A 38 1.71 9.05 7.85
N CYS A 39 2.15 7.95 7.22
CA CYS A 39 3.43 7.94 6.52
C CYS A 39 3.46 8.92 5.34
N LEU A 40 2.36 9.04 4.58
CA LEU A 40 2.27 10.01 3.48
C LEU A 40 2.42 11.45 3.99
N LEU A 41 1.78 11.79 5.11
CA LEU A 41 1.90 13.08 5.76
C LEU A 41 3.26 13.28 6.45
N ALA A 42 3.92 12.20 6.87
CA ALA A 42 5.25 12.23 7.48
C ALA A 42 6.38 12.47 6.46
N LEU A 43 6.16 12.19 5.16
CA LEU A 43 7.15 12.36 4.09
C LEU A 43 7.95 13.69 4.14
N PRO A 44 7.32 14.88 4.24
CA PRO A 44 8.04 16.15 4.27
C PRO A 44 8.85 16.39 5.56
N PHE A 45 8.59 15.64 6.63
CA PHE A 45 9.22 15.84 7.94
C PHE A 45 10.50 15.00 8.12
N PHE A 46 10.76 14.02 7.25
CA PHE A 46 12.03 13.30 7.26
C PHE A 46 13.17 14.26 6.88
N LYS A 47 14.26 14.25 7.65
CA LYS A 47 15.42 15.14 7.41
C LYS A 47 15.89 14.97 5.97
N SER A 48 15.97 16.08 5.24
CA SER A 48 16.47 16.11 3.87
C SER A 48 17.91 15.59 3.85
N MET A 49 18.14 14.49 3.15
CA MET A 49 19.48 14.15 2.67
C MET A 49 20.03 15.33 1.86
N TYR A 50 21.37 15.49 1.84
CA TYR A 50 22.05 16.53 1.06
C TYR A 50 21.72 16.45 -0.44
N VAL A 51 21.41 15.24 -0.92
CA VAL A 51 21.04 14.94 -2.30
C VAL A 51 19.56 14.58 -2.37
N ARG A 52 18.74 15.44 -2.99
CA ARG A 52 17.29 15.27 -3.11
C ARG A 52 16.83 14.49 -4.34
N SER A 53 17.61 14.51 -5.42
CA SER A 53 17.21 13.84 -6.66
C SER A 53 17.41 12.32 -6.55
N SER A 54 16.38 11.56 -6.93
CA SER A 54 16.43 10.10 -7.00
C SER A 54 17.48 9.58 -7.99
N SER A 55 17.83 10.38 -9.02
CA SER A 55 18.83 10.02 -10.02
C SER A 55 20.23 9.77 -9.45
N PHE A 56 20.55 10.35 -8.29
CA PHE A 56 21.85 10.20 -7.62
C PHE A 56 21.78 9.22 -6.44
N ARG A 57 20.65 8.52 -6.26
CA ARG A 57 20.41 7.58 -5.17
C ARG A 57 19.92 6.23 -5.74
N PRO A 58 20.80 5.40 -6.33
CA PRO A 58 20.40 4.16 -7.00
C PRO A 58 19.62 3.20 -6.10
N ILE A 59 19.98 3.12 -4.80
CA ILE A 59 19.26 2.30 -3.82
C ILE A 59 17.82 2.81 -3.63
N HIS A 60 17.64 4.11 -3.41
CA HIS A 60 16.32 4.69 -3.23
C HIS A 60 15.48 4.62 -4.51
N GLN A 61 16.09 4.79 -5.68
CA GLN A 61 15.42 4.61 -6.96
C GLN A 61 14.88 3.19 -7.11
N GLY A 62 15.65 2.16 -6.74
CA GLY A 62 15.18 0.78 -6.72
C GLY A 62 14.00 0.54 -5.77
N ILE A 63 14.08 1.08 -4.55
CA ILE A 63 12.99 0.96 -3.55
C ILE A 63 11.72 1.68 -4.02
N PHE A 64 11.85 2.83 -4.70
CA PHE A 64 10.72 3.54 -5.30
C PHE A 64 10.01 2.69 -6.38
N TRP A 65 10.77 2.03 -7.26
CA TRP A 65 10.18 1.14 -8.27
C TRP A 65 9.51 -0.08 -7.66
N LEU A 66 10.09 -0.63 -6.58
CA LEU A 66 9.49 -1.72 -5.82
C LEU A 66 8.17 -1.28 -5.18
N LEU A 67 8.12 -0.07 -4.59
CA LEU A 67 6.88 0.51 -4.07
C LEU A 67 5.82 0.67 -5.17
N LEU A 68 6.20 1.20 -6.34
CA LEU A 68 5.27 1.38 -7.45
C LEU A 68 4.68 0.03 -7.90
N ALA A 69 5.52 -1.00 -8.03
CA ALA A 69 5.08 -2.35 -8.37
C ALA A 69 4.10 -2.92 -7.32
N ASP A 70 4.37 -2.72 -6.03
CA ASP A 70 3.49 -3.14 -4.93
C ASP A 70 2.12 -2.42 -4.96
N ARG A 71 2.10 -1.11 -5.24
CA ARG A 71 0.83 -0.36 -5.38
C ARG A 71 -0.02 -0.82 -6.56
N LEU A 72 0.62 -1.17 -7.69
CA LEU A 72 -0.08 -1.75 -8.84
C LEU A 72 -0.60 -3.17 -8.53
N LEU A 73 0.20 -3.97 -7.83
CA LEU A 73 -0.17 -5.32 -7.37
C LEU A 73 -1.39 -5.27 -6.43
N LEU A 74 -1.41 -4.36 -5.45
CA LEU A 74 -2.57 -4.14 -4.58
C LEU A 74 -3.82 -3.72 -5.34
N GLY A 75 -3.67 -2.85 -6.35
CA GLY A 75 -4.77 -2.47 -7.23
C GLY A 75 -5.37 -3.67 -7.95
N TRP A 76 -4.52 -4.56 -8.47
CA TRP A 76 -4.95 -5.81 -9.09
C TRP A 76 -5.67 -6.74 -8.11
N ILE A 77 -5.09 -6.94 -6.93
CA ILE A 77 -5.65 -7.81 -5.87
C ILE A 77 -6.99 -7.29 -5.37
N GLY A 78 -7.19 -5.96 -5.34
CA GLY A 78 -8.44 -5.34 -4.90
C GLY A 78 -9.68 -5.80 -5.69
N CYS A 79 -9.51 -6.26 -6.93
CA CYS A 79 -10.55 -6.80 -7.80
C CYS A 79 -10.77 -8.32 -7.67
N GLN A 80 -9.84 -9.05 -7.03
CA GLN A 80 -9.92 -10.51 -6.90
C GLN A 80 -10.82 -10.91 -5.72
N PRO A 81 -11.32 -12.15 -5.63
CA PRO A 81 -12.03 -12.61 -4.42
C PRO A 81 -11.12 -12.62 -3.18
N VAL A 82 -11.73 -12.59 -1.98
CA VAL A 82 -11.02 -12.62 -0.69
C VAL A 82 -10.71 -14.07 -0.30
N GLU A 83 -9.80 -14.68 -1.06
CA GLU A 83 -9.34 -16.05 -0.85
C GLU A 83 -7.81 -16.09 -0.72
N ALA A 84 -7.29 -17.15 -0.10
CA ALA A 84 -5.85 -17.42 -0.18
C ALA A 84 -5.50 -17.76 -1.65
N PRO A 85 -4.43 -17.21 -2.25
CA PRO A 85 -3.29 -16.51 -1.62
C PRO A 85 -3.39 -14.97 -1.61
N PHE A 86 -4.49 -14.37 -2.06
CA PHE A 86 -4.61 -12.91 -2.20
C PHE A 86 -4.58 -12.16 -0.87
N VAL A 87 -5.13 -12.78 0.18
CA VAL A 87 -5.12 -12.24 1.55
C VAL A 87 -3.70 -12.12 2.09
N THR A 88 -2.86 -13.13 1.91
CA THR A 88 -1.48 -13.11 2.42
C THR A 88 -0.63 -12.08 1.69
N ILE A 89 -0.82 -11.92 0.38
CA ILE A 89 -0.12 -10.90 -0.40
C ILE A 89 -0.49 -9.48 0.08
N GLY A 90 -1.79 -9.23 0.32
CA GLY A 90 -2.25 -7.94 0.84
C GLY A 90 -1.75 -7.62 2.25
N GLN A 91 -1.48 -8.64 3.08
CA GLN A 91 -0.85 -8.48 4.39
C GLN A 91 0.65 -8.17 4.33
N ILE A 92 1.34 -8.57 3.25
CA ILE A 92 2.78 -8.32 3.06
C ILE A 92 3.02 -6.90 2.52
N SER A 93 2.10 -6.34 1.73
CA SER A 93 2.27 -5.02 1.12
C SER A 93 2.60 -3.87 2.09
N PRO A 94 1.99 -3.76 3.30
CA PRO A 94 2.37 -2.73 4.28
C PRO A 94 3.87 -2.74 4.61
N PHE A 95 4.53 -3.90 4.63
CA PHE A 95 5.97 -4.00 4.88
C PHE A 95 6.79 -3.30 3.80
N VAL A 96 6.39 -3.40 2.53
CA VAL A 96 7.03 -2.69 1.41
C VAL A 96 6.92 -1.18 1.59
N PHE A 97 5.76 -0.70 2.03
CA PHE A 97 5.54 0.72 2.24
C PHE A 97 6.32 1.29 3.44
N PHE A 98 6.42 0.52 4.53
CA PHE A 98 7.29 0.87 5.66
C PHE A 98 8.77 0.88 5.26
N LEU A 99 9.21 -0.08 4.43
CA LEU A 99 10.57 -0.12 3.91
C LEU A 99 10.91 1.15 3.11
N PHE A 100 9.99 1.60 2.25
CA PHE A 100 10.17 2.85 1.52
C PHE A 100 10.30 4.03 2.47
N SER A 101 9.38 4.17 3.42
CA SER A 101 9.38 5.26 4.42
C SER A 101 10.67 5.28 5.26
N CYS A 102 11.24 4.13 5.57
CA CYS A 102 12.52 3.99 6.27
C CYS A 102 13.75 4.37 5.42
N SER A 103 13.66 4.30 4.09
CA SER A 103 14.75 4.68 3.17
C SER A 103 14.84 6.18 2.86
N LEU A 104 13.86 6.96 3.30
CA LEU A 104 13.80 8.42 3.15
C LEU A 104 14.71 9.22 4.09
N PRO A 105 14.85 8.90 5.40
CA PRO A 105 15.81 9.55 6.29
C PRO A 105 17.28 9.30 5.93
#